data_AF-A0A382NH15-F1
#
_entry.id   AF-A0A382NH15-F1
#
_cell.length_a   1.000
_cell.length_b   1.000
_cell.length_c   1.000
_cell.angle_alpha   90.00
_cell.angle_beta   90.00
_cell.angle_gamma   90.00
#
_symmetry.space_group_name_H-M   'P 1'
#
loop_
_entity.id
_entity.type
_entity.pdbx_description
1 polymer ?
#
loop_
_entity_poly.entity_id
_entity_poly.type
_entity_poly.pdbx_seq_one_letter_code
_entity_poly.pdbx_strand_id
1 'polypeptide(L)' 'MSHNSFGKMFRVTTWGESHGPAIGCVIDGVPPLLELSEADIQPWL' A
#
# COMPACT_ATOMS: atom_id res chain seq x y z
N MET A 1 12.27 -6.66 -13.64
CA MET A 1 10.83 -6.38 -13.45
C MET A 1 10.40 -7.12 -12.20
N SER A 2 10.24 -6.42 -11.09
CA SER A 2 10.06 -7.00 -9.75
C SER A 2 8.69 -7.65 -9.57
N HIS A 3 8.64 -8.78 -8.85
CA HIS A 3 7.40 -9.30 -8.27
C HIS A 3 7.00 -8.39 -7.09
N ASN A 4 6.34 -7.26 -7.39
CA ASN A 4 5.98 -6.23 -6.42
C ASN A 4 4.50 -6.29 -5.99
N SER A 5 3.76 -7.31 -6.44
CA SER A 5 2.35 -7.50 -6.12
C SER A 5 2.16 -8.77 -5.28
N PHE A 6 1.42 -8.67 -4.18
CA PHE A 6 1.02 -9.80 -3.34
C PHE A 6 -0.50 -9.80 -3.13
N GLY A 7 -1.14 -10.98 -3.21
CA GLY A 7 -2.58 -11.16 -3.00
C GLY A 7 -3.40 -11.36 -4.29
N LYS A 8 -4.69 -11.69 -4.12
CA LYS A 8 -5.66 -11.92 -5.21
C LYS A 8 -6.86 -10.99 -5.09
N MET A 9 -7.71 -11.22 -4.08
CA MET A 9 -8.90 -10.39 -3.82
C MET A 9 -8.54 -9.12 -3.04
N PHE A 10 -7.73 -9.25 -1.99
CA PHE A 10 -7.06 -8.16 -1.32
C PHE A 10 -5.61 -8.14 -1.81
N ARG A 11 -5.20 -7.10 -2.53
CA ARG A 11 -3.92 -7.07 -3.25
C ARG A 11 -3.13 -5.82 -2.91
N VAL A 12 -1.85 -6.00 -2.59
CA VAL A 12 -0.90 -4.91 -2.31
C VAL A 12 0.13 -4.88 -3.43
N THR A 13 0.33 -3.71 -4.02
CA THR A 13 1.36 -3.48 -5.05
C THR A 13 2.28 -2.34 -4.62
N THR A 14 3.58 -2.59 -4.46
CA THR A 14 4.55 -1.59 -3.99
C THR A 14 5.31 -0.93 -5.14
N TRP A 15 5.83 0.28 -4.90
CA TRP A 15 6.66 1.02 -5.84
C TRP A 15 7.58 2.00 -5.11
N GLY A 16 8.59 2.50 -5.84
CA GLY A 16 9.57 3.45 -5.34
C GLY A 16 10.90 2.81 -4.93
N GLU A 17 11.89 3.66 -4.71
CA GLU A 17 13.26 3.29 -4.34
C GLU A 17 13.68 4.06 -3.08
N SER A 18 14.57 3.49 -2.27
CA SER A 18 15.00 4.10 -1.01
C SER A 18 15.68 5.47 -1.17
N HIS A 19 16.31 5.70 -2.32
CA HIS A 19 16.96 6.97 -2.68
C HIS A 19 16.18 7.73 -3.76
N GLY A 20 14.99 7.24 -4.11
CA GLY A 20 14.09 7.91 -5.04
C GLY A 20 13.34 9.08 -4.38
N PRO A 21 12.58 9.84 -5.16
CA PRO A 21 11.82 10.98 -4.65
C PRO A 21 10.66 10.58 -3.71
N ALA A 22 10.18 9.33 -3.80
CA ALA A 22 9.09 8.80 -2.98
C ALA A 22 9.06 7.27 -3.00
N ILE A 23 8.38 6.70 -1.99
CA ILE A 23 7.98 5.30 -1.91
C ILE A 23 6.47 5.21 -1.65
N GLY A 24 5.86 4.07 -1.99
CA GLY A 24 4.46 3.85 -1.68
C GLY A 24 3.92 2.50 -2.12
N CYS A 25 2.61 2.35 -1.96
CA CYS A 25 1.88 1.18 -2.42
C CYS A 25 0.45 1.54 -2.86
N VAL A 26 -0.15 0.64 -3.62
CA VAL A 26 -1.59 0.62 -3.92
C VAL A 26 -2.19 -0.61 -3.27
N ILE A 27 -3.30 -0.43 -2.57
CA ILE A 27 -4.07 -1.50 -1.93
C ILE A 27 -5.43 -1.61 -2.62
N ASP A 28 -5.67 -2.75 -3.26
CA ASP A 28 -6.93 -3.07 -3.94
C ASP A 28 -7.78 -4.05 -3.13
N GLY A 29 -9.09 -3.96 -3.30
CA GLY A 29 -10.05 -4.92 -2.72
C GLY A 29 -10.49 -4.61 -1.29
N VAL A 30 -10.23 -3.37 -0.82
CA VAL A 30 -10.78 -2.88 0.44
C VAL A 30 -12.30 -2.74 0.30
N PRO A 31 -13.10 -3.35 1.20
CA PRO A 31 -14.55 -3.13 1.23
C PRO A 31 -14.89 -1.64 1.43
N PRO A 32 -16.01 -1.16 0.86
CA PRO A 32 -16.42 0.24 1.05
C PRO A 32 -16.83 0.52 2.50
N LEU A 33 -16.88 1.81 2.85
CA LEU A 33 -17.29 2.31 4.17
C LEU A 33 -16.33 1.97 5.33
N LEU A 34 -15.09 1.57 5.02
CA LEU A 34 -14.01 1.56 6.01
C LEU A 34 -13.56 3.01 6.26
N GLU A 35 -13.77 3.51 7.48
CA GLU A 35 -13.13 4.76 7.90
C GLU A 35 -11.62 4.54 7.95
N LEU A 36 -10.87 5.39 7.24
CA LEU A 36 -9.42 5.31 7.16
C LEU A 36 -8.83 6.71 7.17
N SER A 37 -7.83 6.89 8.02
CA SER A 37 -7.05 8.11 8.17
C SER A 37 -5.57 7.79 8.25
N GLU A 38 -4.71 8.81 8.15
CA GLU A 38 -3.27 8.64 8.34
C GLU A 38 -2.93 8.16 9.76
N ALA A 39 -3.72 8.55 10.77
CA ALA A 39 -3.50 8.17 12.16
C ALA A 39 -3.63 6.66 12.40
N ASP A 40 -4.33 5.94 11.51
CA ASP A 40 -4.46 4.48 11.56
C ASP A 40 -3.20 3.76 11.05
N ILE A 41 -2.37 4.47 10.25
CA ILE A 41 -1.17 3.92 9.59
C ILE A 41 0.12 4.40 10.29
N GLN A 42 0.21 5.69 10.64
CA GLN A 42 1.43 6.30 11.19
C GLN A 42 2.07 5.59 12.39
N PRO A 43 1.32 4.96 13.33
CA PRO A 43 1.92 4.20 14.43
C PRO A 43 2.75 2.98 14.00
N TRP A 44 2.62 2.54 12.74
CA TRP A 44 3.29 1.36 12.18
C TRP A 44 4.42 1.72 11.20
N LEU A 45 4.67 3.02 10.96
CA LEU A 45 5.76 3.53 10.13
C LEU A 45 7.02 3.76 10.97
#